data_AF-A0A973Q4D2-F1
#
_entry.id   AF-A0A973Q4D2-F1
#
_cell.length_a   1.000
_cell.length_b   1.000
_cell.length_c   1.000
_cell.angle_alpha   90.00
_cell.angle_beta   90.00
_cell.angle_gamma   90.00
#
_symmetry.space_group_name_H-M   'P 1'
#
loop_
_entity.id
_entity.type
_entity.pdbx_description
1 polymer ?
#
loop_
_entity_poly.entity_id
_entity_poly.type
_entity_poly.pdbx_seq_one_letter_code
_entity_poly.pdbx_strand_id
1 'polypeptide(L)'
;MLGALAACLAFTAAGPCGAASAADTDALPLSGATTSGIHNSYDPASFGYLAQALDTGTSMIELDVWDDFVTQEWKVSHSNPLGNSNNCVNASSPAQLYTGGANKDLESCLDDIRVWLGAHPGHGPLFVKLEMKAGFQATFGMSPAKLDQSISAHLGSLVFKPADLLAKPGGGQYATLDEAATAGNWPTRAQLAGKVLLEVIPGTVEESNPTDSLWTDSEYAGYLRDLHSQGKTAQANVFPSVHNAQAGDPRTRYSDTSLRPWFVAFDGDAATYVGGGIDTSWYDTHHYLLFMTDSQNVSPALDDVNPAPADAQARVAQLAKAHATVASNDWRGLPQVQSMVLPRG
;
A
#
# COMPACT_ATOMS: atom_id res chain seq x y z
N MET A 1 -71.33 45.24 -3.30
CA MET A 1 -71.11 44.25 -4.38
C MET A 1 -69.88 43.45 -4.02
N LEU A 2 -69.91 42.15 -4.34
CA LEU A 2 -68.86 41.12 -4.24
C LEU A 2 -67.46 41.71 -4.48
N GLY A 3 -66.37 41.36 -3.80
CA GLY A 3 -65.95 40.07 -3.25
C GLY A 3 -64.56 39.77 -3.85
N ALA A 4 -63.54 39.52 -3.02
CA ALA A 4 -62.31 38.78 -3.37
C ALA A 4 -61.41 38.66 -2.12
N LEU A 5 -61.41 37.49 -1.47
CA LEU A 5 -60.29 37.07 -0.63
C LEU A 5 -59.12 36.69 -1.56
N ALA A 6 -58.00 37.38 -1.44
CA ALA A 6 -56.73 36.96 -2.04
C ALA A 6 -55.92 36.22 -0.96
N ALA A 7 -55.78 34.91 -1.12
CA ALA A 7 -54.88 34.09 -0.33
C ALA A 7 -53.44 34.32 -0.84
N CYS A 8 -52.59 34.91 -0.01
CA CYS A 8 -51.15 34.99 -0.27
C CYS A 8 -50.50 33.65 0.10
N LEU A 9 -50.13 32.86 -0.91
CA LEU A 9 -49.18 31.75 -0.72
C LEU A 9 -47.79 32.32 -0.42
N ALA A 10 -47.29 32.04 0.78
CA ALA A 10 -45.90 32.27 1.12
C ALA A 10 -45.04 31.18 0.45
N PHE A 11 -44.27 31.55 -0.57
CA PHE A 11 -43.17 30.72 -1.06
C PHE A 11 -42.01 30.83 -0.07
N THR A 12 -41.82 29.79 0.74
CA THR A 12 -40.56 29.59 1.46
C THR A 12 -39.50 29.20 0.44
N ALA A 13 -38.59 30.13 0.12
CA ALA A 13 -37.38 29.81 -0.62
C ALA A 13 -36.53 28.85 0.23
N ALA A 14 -36.52 27.58 -0.15
CA ALA A 14 -35.49 26.65 0.31
C ALA A 14 -34.16 27.18 -0.22
N GLY A 15 -33.32 27.70 0.68
CA GLY A 15 -31.93 28.03 0.35
C GLY A 15 -31.21 26.77 -0.15
N PRO A 16 -30.21 26.90 -1.03
CA PRO A 16 -29.44 25.75 -1.46
C PRO A 16 -28.83 25.10 -0.22
N CYS A 17 -29.26 23.88 0.08
CA CYS A 17 -28.52 22.99 0.96
C CYS A 17 -27.09 23.00 0.44
N GLY A 18 -26.15 23.52 1.24
CA GLY A 18 -24.74 23.46 0.92
C GLY A 18 -24.41 22.02 0.58
N ALA A 19 -23.97 21.80 -0.66
CA ALA A 19 -23.30 20.56 -1.01
C ALA A 19 -22.23 20.34 0.06
N ALA A 20 -22.27 19.20 0.74
CA ALA A 20 -21.18 18.78 1.59
C ALA A 20 -19.90 18.96 0.77
N SER A 21 -18.99 19.82 1.23
CA SER A 21 -17.66 19.90 0.63
C SER A 21 -17.14 18.47 0.60
N ALA A 22 -16.73 17.99 -0.58
CA ALA A 22 -15.92 16.78 -0.64
C ALA A 22 -14.81 16.94 0.41
N ALA A 23 -14.61 15.93 1.25
CA ALA A 23 -13.55 15.97 2.24
C ALA A 23 -12.25 16.32 1.51
N ASP A 24 -11.50 17.30 2.02
CA ASP A 24 -10.17 17.62 1.50
C ASP A 24 -9.22 16.48 1.91
N THR A 25 -9.29 15.38 1.16
CA THR A 25 -8.55 14.15 1.47
C THR A 25 -7.05 14.35 1.33
N ASP A 26 -6.60 15.35 0.58
CA ASP A 26 -5.18 15.66 0.39
C ASP A 26 -4.56 16.24 1.68
N ALA A 27 -5.36 16.92 2.49
CA ALA A 27 -4.94 17.43 3.80
C ALA A 27 -4.89 16.34 4.90
N LEU A 28 -5.42 15.14 4.66
CA LEU A 28 -5.36 14.04 5.61
C LEU A 28 -3.92 13.53 5.74
N PRO A 29 -3.44 13.18 6.96
CA PRO A 29 -2.23 12.39 7.12
C PRO A 29 -2.37 11.07 6.34
N LEU A 30 -1.26 10.50 5.85
CA LEU A 30 -1.29 9.23 5.11
C LEU A 30 -2.07 8.14 5.85
N SER A 31 -1.86 8.04 7.16
CA SER A 31 -2.53 7.09 8.05
C SER A 31 -4.01 7.40 8.33
N GLY A 32 -4.48 8.60 7.98
CA GLY A 32 -5.87 9.05 8.20
C GLY A 32 -6.76 8.94 6.96
N ALA A 33 -6.27 8.32 5.89
CA ALA A 33 -7.03 8.09 4.67
C ALA A 33 -7.11 6.60 4.33
N THR A 34 -8.19 6.24 3.64
CA THR A 34 -8.39 4.95 3.01
C THR A 34 -8.34 5.10 1.50
N THR A 35 -7.58 4.24 0.84
CA THR A 35 -7.51 4.18 -0.63
C THR A 35 -7.80 2.79 -1.17
N SER A 36 -8.01 2.69 -2.47
CA SER A 36 -8.08 1.40 -3.16
C SER A 36 -6.69 0.97 -3.69
N GLY A 37 -6.52 -0.34 -3.84
CA GLY A 37 -5.29 -0.98 -4.28
C GLY A 37 -5.56 -2.17 -5.22
N ILE A 38 -4.61 -2.47 -6.09
CA ILE A 38 -4.72 -3.58 -7.06
C ILE A 38 -3.77 -4.71 -6.69
N HIS A 39 -4.33 -5.89 -6.44
CA HIS A 39 -3.60 -7.14 -6.25
C HIS A 39 -3.00 -7.64 -7.57
N ASN A 40 -1.82 -8.26 -7.51
CA ASN A 40 -1.15 -8.85 -8.69
C ASN A 40 -1.11 -7.93 -9.92
N SER A 41 -0.84 -6.65 -9.68
CA SER A 41 -0.87 -5.59 -10.72
C SER A 41 0.09 -5.86 -11.89
N TYR A 42 1.12 -6.68 -11.66
CA TYR A 42 2.11 -7.10 -12.63
C TYR A 42 1.63 -8.21 -13.58
N ASP A 43 0.49 -8.85 -13.31
CA ASP A 43 0.00 -9.97 -14.12
C ASP A 43 -0.39 -9.49 -15.53
N PRO A 44 0.21 -10.06 -16.60
CA PRO A 44 -0.09 -9.69 -17.98
C PRO A 44 -1.53 -10.03 -18.41
N ALA A 45 -2.24 -10.90 -17.68
CA ALA A 45 -3.67 -11.13 -17.89
C ALA A 45 -4.53 -9.99 -17.32
N SER A 46 -4.02 -9.22 -16.35
CA SER A 46 -4.66 -8.04 -15.77
C SER A 46 -4.51 -6.82 -16.67
N PHE A 47 -3.26 -6.53 -17.04
CA PHE A 47 -2.86 -5.35 -17.79
C PHE A 47 -1.74 -5.73 -18.75
N GLY A 48 -1.80 -5.20 -19.98
CA GLY A 48 -0.73 -5.43 -20.96
C GLY A 48 0.60 -4.78 -20.57
N TYR A 49 0.55 -3.71 -19.77
CA TYR A 49 1.72 -3.01 -19.22
C TYR A 49 1.44 -2.54 -17.80
N LEU A 50 2.44 -2.57 -16.90
CA LEU A 50 2.29 -2.11 -15.51
C LEU A 50 1.74 -0.68 -15.42
N ALA A 51 2.18 0.20 -16.33
CA ALA A 51 1.70 1.57 -16.40
C ALA A 51 0.18 1.69 -16.56
N GLN A 52 -0.49 0.70 -17.17
CA GLN A 52 -1.95 0.71 -17.28
C GLN A 52 -2.65 0.45 -15.94
N ALA A 53 -2.02 -0.29 -15.03
CA ALA A 53 -2.51 -0.41 -13.66
C ALA A 53 -2.40 0.94 -12.93
N LEU A 54 -1.27 1.64 -13.10
CA LEU A 54 -1.05 2.97 -12.53
C LEU A 54 -2.04 4.00 -13.09
N ASP A 55 -2.34 3.94 -14.40
CA ASP A 55 -3.32 4.83 -15.07
C ASP A 55 -4.74 4.71 -14.51
N THR A 56 -5.06 3.63 -13.79
CA THR A 56 -6.37 3.50 -13.11
C THR A 56 -6.54 4.51 -11.96
N GLY A 57 -5.44 5.12 -11.50
CA GLY A 57 -5.41 5.98 -10.32
C GLY A 57 -5.29 5.22 -9.00
N THR A 58 -5.00 3.91 -9.05
CA THR A 58 -4.77 3.11 -7.84
C THR A 58 -3.72 3.74 -6.94
N SER A 59 -3.95 3.69 -5.62
CA SER A 59 -2.95 4.13 -4.64
C SER A 59 -2.07 2.98 -4.14
N MET A 60 -2.29 1.75 -4.60
CA MET A 60 -1.41 0.62 -4.32
C MET A 60 -1.29 -0.31 -5.53
N ILE A 61 -0.07 -0.78 -5.78
CA ILE A 61 0.21 -1.92 -6.62
C ILE A 61 0.94 -3.00 -5.82
N GLU A 62 0.69 -4.26 -6.16
CA GLU A 62 1.36 -5.41 -5.55
C GLU A 62 2.22 -6.14 -6.59
N LEU A 63 3.41 -6.57 -6.17
CA LEU A 63 4.42 -7.31 -6.93
C LEU A 63 4.87 -8.57 -6.17
N ASP A 64 4.78 -9.73 -6.80
CA ASP A 64 5.30 -10.99 -6.26
C ASP A 64 6.76 -11.13 -6.63
N VAL A 65 7.63 -11.08 -5.63
CA VAL A 65 9.08 -11.05 -5.79
C VAL A 65 9.68 -12.37 -5.39
N TRP A 66 10.48 -12.96 -6.27
CA TRP A 66 11.30 -14.13 -5.97
C TRP A 66 12.77 -13.74 -5.93
N ASP A 67 13.49 -14.33 -4.99
CA ASP A 67 14.93 -14.27 -4.98
C ASP A 67 15.48 -15.28 -6.01
N ASP A 68 16.30 -14.82 -6.95
CA ASP A 68 17.12 -15.69 -7.79
C ASP A 68 18.58 -15.45 -7.45
N PHE A 69 19.06 -16.16 -6.44
CA PHE A 69 20.46 -16.08 -6.03
C PHE A 69 21.47 -16.61 -7.07
N VAL A 70 21.03 -17.33 -8.10
CA VAL A 70 21.93 -17.79 -9.18
C VAL A 70 22.25 -16.62 -10.11
N THR A 71 21.24 -15.85 -10.50
CA THR A 71 21.43 -14.66 -11.36
C THR A 71 21.66 -13.38 -10.59
N GLN A 72 21.46 -13.39 -9.26
CA GLN A 72 21.49 -12.21 -8.37
C GLN A 72 20.43 -11.15 -8.75
N GLU A 73 19.32 -11.61 -9.31
CA GLU A 73 18.18 -10.79 -9.73
C GLU A 73 16.97 -11.04 -8.83
N TRP A 74 16.14 -10.01 -8.67
CA TRP A 74 14.80 -10.13 -8.09
C TRP A 74 13.80 -10.38 -9.22
N LYS A 75 13.24 -11.60 -9.30
CA LYS A 75 12.24 -11.92 -10.33
C LYS A 75 10.87 -11.46 -9.90
N VAL A 76 10.02 -11.06 -10.86
CA VAL A 76 8.62 -10.71 -10.61
C VAL A 76 7.71 -11.70 -11.31
N SER A 77 6.93 -12.47 -10.54
CA SER A 77 6.14 -13.59 -11.06
C SER A 77 5.21 -14.18 -10.01
N HIS A 78 4.01 -14.62 -10.41
CA HIS A 78 3.08 -15.29 -9.49
C HIS A 78 3.53 -16.71 -9.11
N SER A 79 4.19 -17.42 -10.03
CA SER A 79 4.46 -18.87 -9.85
C SER A 79 5.74 -19.39 -10.52
N ASN A 80 6.49 -18.55 -11.23
CA ASN A 80 7.77 -18.94 -11.84
C ASN A 80 8.93 -18.41 -10.98
N PRO A 81 9.53 -19.23 -10.11
CA PRO A 81 10.60 -18.79 -9.20
C PRO A 81 11.91 -18.45 -9.92
N LEU A 82 12.12 -18.95 -11.14
CA LEU A 82 13.39 -18.81 -11.86
C LEU A 82 13.31 -17.84 -13.04
N GLY A 83 12.18 -17.17 -13.23
CA GLY A 83 11.99 -16.28 -14.36
C GLY A 83 10.86 -15.30 -14.16
N ASN A 84 10.88 -14.24 -14.96
CA ASN A 84 9.88 -13.18 -14.92
C ASN A 84 8.63 -13.60 -15.70
N SER A 85 7.47 -13.32 -15.11
CA SER A 85 6.16 -13.44 -15.76
C SER A 85 5.31 -12.24 -15.35
N ASN A 86 5.55 -11.11 -16.01
CA ASN A 86 4.96 -9.83 -15.65
C ASN A 86 4.84 -8.89 -16.84
N ASN A 87 4.10 -7.81 -16.63
CA ASN A 87 3.82 -6.75 -17.60
C ASN A 87 4.77 -5.53 -17.49
N CYS A 88 5.88 -5.64 -16.74
CA CYS A 88 6.89 -4.59 -16.66
C CYS A 88 7.74 -4.56 -17.93
N VAL A 89 8.22 -3.38 -18.30
CA VAL A 89 9.10 -3.13 -19.45
C VAL A 89 10.38 -2.41 -19.01
N ASN A 90 11.27 -2.09 -19.95
CA ASN A 90 12.48 -1.33 -19.66
C ASN A 90 12.26 0.15 -20.01
N ALA A 91 11.22 0.78 -19.44
CA ALA A 91 10.95 2.16 -19.79
C ALA A 91 12.03 3.09 -19.22
N SER A 92 12.60 3.93 -20.09
CA SER A 92 13.48 5.04 -19.70
C SER A 92 12.84 6.41 -19.94
N SER A 93 11.63 6.42 -20.53
CA SER A 93 10.84 7.62 -20.83
C SER A 93 9.35 7.29 -20.85
N PRO A 94 8.45 8.28 -20.65
CA PRO A 94 7.01 8.03 -20.60
C PRO A 94 6.45 7.37 -21.87
N ALA A 95 7.01 7.68 -23.04
CA ALA A 95 6.58 7.08 -24.32
C ALA A 95 6.85 5.56 -24.40
N GLN A 96 7.75 5.03 -23.57
CA GLN A 96 8.12 3.62 -23.56
C GLN A 96 7.27 2.77 -22.63
N LEU A 97 6.53 3.38 -21.70
CA LEU A 97 5.73 2.70 -20.66
C LEU A 97 4.67 1.73 -21.21
N TYR A 98 4.26 1.90 -22.47
CA TYR A 98 3.20 1.13 -23.11
C TYR A 98 3.70 0.37 -24.35
N THR A 99 5.00 0.09 -24.41
CA THR A 99 5.65 -0.52 -25.57
C THR A 99 6.78 -1.45 -25.15
N GLY A 100 7.29 -2.25 -26.08
CA GLY A 100 8.41 -3.15 -25.83
C GLY A 100 7.99 -4.52 -25.30
N GLY A 101 8.99 -5.35 -25.01
CA GLY A 101 8.77 -6.72 -24.51
C GLY A 101 8.71 -6.74 -22.99
N ALA A 102 7.70 -7.43 -22.45
CA ALA A 102 7.44 -7.56 -21.02
C ALA A 102 8.42 -8.54 -20.30
N ASN A 103 8.03 -9.06 -19.14
CA ASN A 103 8.76 -10.04 -18.32
C ASN A 103 10.14 -9.55 -17.86
N LYS A 104 10.15 -8.47 -17.07
CA LYS A 104 11.37 -7.87 -16.53
C LYS A 104 11.55 -8.12 -15.05
N ASP A 105 12.75 -7.90 -14.56
CA ASP A 105 13.06 -7.99 -13.13
C ASP A 105 12.40 -6.86 -12.33
N LEU A 106 12.52 -6.94 -11.01
CA LEU A 106 11.99 -5.92 -10.11
C LEU A 106 12.60 -4.53 -10.42
N GLU A 107 13.89 -4.47 -10.71
CA GLU A 107 14.61 -3.21 -11.03
C GLU A 107 13.93 -2.47 -12.19
N SER A 108 13.54 -3.19 -13.25
CA SER A 108 12.81 -2.63 -14.38
C SER A 108 11.38 -2.22 -14.02
N CYS A 109 10.66 -3.00 -13.20
CA CYS A 109 9.34 -2.59 -12.69
C CYS A 109 9.42 -1.29 -11.87
N LEU A 110 10.48 -1.12 -11.07
CA LEU A 110 10.74 0.10 -10.31
C LEU A 110 11.07 1.28 -11.23
N ASP A 111 11.78 1.05 -12.33
CA ASP A 111 12.00 2.08 -13.35
C ASP A 111 10.70 2.52 -14.04
N ASP A 112 9.82 1.59 -14.37
CA ASP A 112 8.49 1.90 -14.92
C ASP A 112 7.70 2.80 -13.97
N ILE A 113 7.69 2.47 -12.66
CA ILE A 113 7.05 3.29 -11.62
C ILE A 113 7.67 4.69 -11.55
N ARG A 114 9.01 4.79 -11.53
CA ARG A 114 9.73 6.07 -11.51
C ARG A 114 9.40 6.92 -12.72
N VAL A 115 9.42 6.32 -13.91
CA VAL A 115 9.12 7.01 -15.17
C VAL A 115 7.67 7.47 -15.22
N TRP A 116 6.74 6.63 -14.76
CA TRP A 116 5.32 6.97 -14.70
C TRP A 116 5.05 8.10 -13.70
N LEU A 117 5.59 8.05 -12.47
CA LEU A 117 5.44 9.13 -11.49
C LEU A 117 6.08 10.44 -11.96
N GLY A 118 7.20 10.36 -12.69
CA GLY A 118 7.82 11.54 -13.32
C GLY A 118 6.91 12.23 -14.35
N ALA A 119 6.04 11.48 -15.02
CA ALA A 119 5.01 12.01 -15.92
C ALA A 119 3.73 12.44 -15.18
N HIS A 120 3.53 11.99 -13.95
CA HIS A 120 2.33 12.24 -13.13
C HIS A 120 2.68 12.79 -11.73
N PRO A 121 3.39 13.93 -11.63
CA PRO A 121 3.87 14.45 -10.34
C PRO A 121 2.73 14.85 -9.37
N GLY A 122 1.50 15.02 -9.87
CA GLY A 122 0.31 15.29 -9.07
C GLY A 122 -0.40 14.02 -8.57
N HIS A 123 0.09 12.82 -8.90
CA HIS A 123 -0.48 11.60 -8.35
C HIS A 123 -0.30 11.56 -6.83
N GLY A 124 -1.27 10.99 -6.11
CA GLY A 124 -1.14 10.77 -4.68
C GLY A 124 0.03 9.83 -4.34
N PRO A 125 0.32 9.64 -3.05
CA PRO A 125 1.29 8.63 -2.62
C PRO A 125 0.90 7.24 -3.16
N LEU A 126 1.88 6.53 -3.72
CA LEU A 126 1.73 5.17 -4.22
C LEU A 126 2.37 4.19 -3.23
N PHE A 127 1.58 3.23 -2.75
CA PHE A 127 2.08 2.06 -2.06
C PHE A 127 2.55 1.02 -3.09
N VAL A 128 3.77 0.51 -2.90
CA VAL A 128 4.28 -0.64 -3.65
C VAL A 128 4.46 -1.77 -2.65
N LYS A 129 3.51 -2.71 -2.67
CA LYS A 129 3.54 -3.90 -1.84
C LYS A 129 4.38 -4.98 -2.52
N LEU A 130 5.35 -5.52 -1.80
CA LEU A 130 6.23 -6.59 -2.27
C LEU A 130 5.93 -7.87 -1.46
N GLU A 131 5.34 -8.87 -2.11
CA GLU A 131 5.24 -10.22 -1.53
C GLU A 131 6.52 -10.99 -1.84
N MET A 132 7.36 -11.22 -0.84
CA MET A 132 8.61 -11.95 -1.01
C MET A 132 8.34 -13.46 -1.03
N LYS A 133 7.98 -14.01 -2.18
CA LYS A 133 7.41 -15.38 -2.32
C LYS A 133 8.18 -16.45 -1.55
N ALA A 134 9.50 -16.46 -1.66
CA ALA A 134 10.41 -17.41 -1.02
C ALA A 134 11.23 -16.81 0.14
N GLY A 135 10.91 -15.60 0.57
CA GLY A 135 11.69 -14.86 1.55
C GLY A 135 13.01 -14.31 1.03
N PHE A 136 13.91 -13.97 1.95
CA PHE A 136 15.28 -13.57 1.64
C PHE A 136 16.23 -14.76 1.70
N GLN A 137 17.31 -14.70 0.90
CA GLN A 137 18.41 -15.66 0.93
C GLN A 137 19.74 -14.93 1.17
N ALA A 138 19.86 -14.27 2.33
CA ALA A 138 20.98 -13.40 2.65
C ALA A 138 22.36 -14.09 2.56
N THR A 139 22.45 -15.37 2.92
CA THR A 139 23.69 -16.17 2.78
C THR A 139 24.17 -16.26 1.33
N PHE A 140 23.26 -16.15 0.36
CA PHE A 140 23.56 -16.17 -1.07
C PHE A 140 23.50 -14.77 -1.71
N GLY A 141 23.49 -13.70 -0.92
CA GLY A 141 23.53 -12.31 -1.39
C GLY A 141 22.16 -11.67 -1.63
N MET A 142 21.07 -12.44 -1.56
CA MET A 142 19.70 -11.93 -1.73
C MET A 142 19.12 -11.49 -0.38
N SER A 143 19.67 -10.42 0.18
CA SER A 143 19.36 -9.89 1.51
C SER A 143 18.45 -8.65 1.47
N PRO A 144 17.88 -8.22 2.61
CA PRO A 144 17.24 -6.90 2.75
C PRO A 144 18.10 -5.75 2.20
N ALA A 145 19.40 -5.78 2.45
CA ALA A 145 20.33 -4.76 1.97
C ALA A 145 20.45 -4.73 0.43
N LYS A 146 20.37 -5.89 -0.23
CA LYS A 146 20.37 -5.99 -1.71
C LYS A 146 19.05 -5.50 -2.29
N LEU A 147 17.92 -5.78 -1.64
CA LEU A 147 16.63 -5.20 -2.02
C LEU A 147 16.67 -3.67 -1.92
N ASP A 148 17.16 -3.12 -0.80
CA ASP A 148 17.28 -1.67 -0.61
C ASP A 148 18.25 -0.99 -1.57
N GLN A 149 19.33 -1.66 -1.95
CA GLN A 149 20.23 -1.17 -2.99
C GLN A 149 19.49 -1.02 -4.32
N SER A 150 18.68 -2.02 -4.68
CA SER A 150 17.88 -2.04 -5.92
C SER A 150 16.84 -0.91 -5.89
N ILE A 151 16.09 -0.78 -4.79
CA ILE A 151 15.12 0.29 -4.60
C ILE A 151 15.78 1.68 -4.66
N SER A 152 16.91 1.86 -3.98
CA SER A 152 17.63 3.14 -3.97
C SER A 152 18.15 3.53 -5.34
N ALA A 153 18.61 2.56 -6.14
CA ALA A 153 19.12 2.80 -7.49
C ALA A 153 18.01 3.18 -8.47
N HIS A 154 16.82 2.58 -8.35
CA HIS A 154 15.75 2.71 -9.35
C HIS A 154 14.64 3.69 -8.97
N LEU A 155 14.35 3.91 -7.68
CA LEU A 155 13.37 4.91 -7.22
C LEU A 155 14.02 6.15 -6.58
N GLY A 156 15.19 6.00 -5.96
CA GLY A 156 15.96 7.10 -5.37
C GLY A 156 15.14 7.98 -4.43
N SER A 157 15.07 9.28 -4.73
CA SER A 157 14.38 10.27 -3.89
C SER A 157 12.85 10.21 -3.92
N LEU A 158 12.26 9.34 -4.76
CA LEU A 158 10.80 9.14 -4.77
C LEU A 158 10.33 8.38 -3.52
N VAL A 159 11.21 7.63 -2.87
CA VAL A 159 10.83 6.84 -1.69
C VAL A 159 10.68 7.73 -0.46
N PHE A 160 9.52 7.63 0.21
CA PHE A 160 9.37 8.02 1.62
C PHE A 160 9.75 6.83 2.49
N LYS A 161 10.82 6.99 3.28
CA LYS A 161 11.55 5.91 3.95
C LYS A 161 11.18 5.80 5.43
N PRO A 162 11.53 4.68 6.09
CA PRO A 162 11.52 4.59 7.56
C PRO A 162 12.26 5.75 8.25
N ALA A 163 13.41 6.18 7.71
CA ALA A 163 14.17 7.30 8.25
C ALA A 163 13.41 8.64 8.20
N ASP A 164 12.54 8.81 7.20
CA ASP A 164 11.72 10.01 7.06
C ASP A 164 10.58 10.01 8.10
N LEU A 165 9.96 8.85 8.35
CA LEU A 165 8.97 8.71 9.43
C LEU A 165 9.61 8.94 10.81
N LEU A 166 10.86 8.53 11.03
CA LEU A 166 11.54 8.77 12.31
C LEU A 166 11.91 10.24 12.54
N ALA A 167 11.98 11.08 11.52
CA ALA A 167 12.44 12.45 11.65
C ALA A 167 11.39 13.31 12.38
N LYS A 168 11.77 13.92 13.52
CA LYS A 168 10.87 14.77 14.29
C LYS A 168 10.65 16.12 13.59
N PRO A 169 9.43 16.68 13.61
CA PRO A 169 9.21 18.07 13.23
C PRO A 169 10.07 18.98 14.13
N GLY A 170 10.89 19.84 13.53
CA GLY A 170 11.81 20.70 14.28
C GLY A 170 13.16 20.10 14.63
N GLY A 171 13.45 18.87 14.20
CA GLY A 171 14.77 18.24 14.30
C GLY A 171 14.89 17.15 15.37
N GLY A 172 15.88 16.28 15.20
CA GLY A 172 16.04 15.05 15.97
C GLY A 172 15.22 13.89 15.37
N GLN A 173 15.20 12.76 16.08
CA GLN A 173 14.52 11.55 15.64
C GLN A 173 13.75 10.88 16.80
N TYR A 174 12.67 10.18 16.47
CA TYR A 174 12.02 9.20 17.35
C TYR A 174 12.92 7.96 17.50
N ALA A 175 12.78 7.23 18.61
CA ALA A 175 13.62 6.05 18.86
C ALA A 175 13.20 4.84 18.02
N THR A 176 11.93 4.75 17.65
CA THR A 176 11.35 3.64 16.89
C THR A 176 10.27 4.15 15.93
N LEU A 177 9.90 3.32 14.94
CA LEU A 177 8.79 3.66 14.05
C LEU A 177 7.47 3.70 14.81
N ASP A 178 7.26 2.81 15.79
CA ASP A 178 6.11 2.81 16.69
C ASP A 178 5.94 4.16 17.42
N GLU A 179 7.01 4.71 18.01
CA GLU A 179 6.96 6.03 18.67
C GLU A 179 6.63 7.15 17.67
N ALA A 180 7.15 7.07 16.44
CA ALA A 180 6.88 8.06 15.40
C ALA A 180 5.43 7.99 14.88
N ALA A 181 4.93 6.79 14.59
CA ALA A 181 3.58 6.58 14.11
C ALA A 181 2.56 7.00 15.18
N THR A 182 2.72 6.54 16.42
CA THR A 182 1.81 6.90 17.53
C THR A 182 1.83 8.38 17.87
N ALA A 183 2.92 9.09 17.57
CA ALA A 183 2.99 10.55 17.67
C ALA A 183 2.33 11.30 16.49
N GLY A 184 1.74 10.58 15.52
CA GLY A 184 1.07 11.14 14.35
C GLY A 184 2.02 11.71 13.30
N ASN A 185 3.24 11.17 13.19
CA ASN A 185 4.28 11.76 12.35
C ASN A 185 4.19 11.44 10.85
N TRP A 186 3.11 10.78 10.40
CA TRP A 186 2.86 10.58 8.97
C TRP A 186 2.55 11.92 8.29
N PRO A 187 3.25 12.28 7.21
CA PRO A 187 2.92 13.49 6.45
C PRO A 187 1.53 13.39 5.82
N THR A 188 0.99 14.55 5.44
CA THR A 188 -0.25 14.61 4.66
C THR A 188 -0.07 13.96 3.30
N ARG A 189 -1.17 13.49 2.70
CA ARG A 189 -1.17 12.96 1.33
C ARG A 189 -0.62 13.99 0.33
N ALA A 190 -0.97 15.26 0.49
CA ALA A 190 -0.42 16.36 -0.32
C ALA A 190 1.11 16.45 -0.23
N GLN A 191 1.68 16.30 0.97
CA GLN A 191 3.14 16.31 1.17
C GLN A 191 3.84 15.08 0.56
N LEU A 192 3.09 13.99 0.35
CA LEU A 192 3.57 12.75 -0.25
C LEU A 192 3.13 12.58 -1.72
N ALA A 193 2.59 13.62 -2.36
CA ALA A 193 2.26 13.56 -3.78
C ALA A 193 3.53 13.20 -4.59
N GLY A 194 3.39 12.25 -5.51
CA GLY A 194 4.48 11.71 -6.32
C GLY A 194 5.50 10.85 -5.55
N LYS A 195 5.25 10.51 -4.28
CA LYS A 195 6.11 9.62 -3.49
C LYS A 195 5.66 8.17 -3.54
N VAL A 196 6.63 7.28 -3.30
CA VAL A 196 6.43 5.86 -3.12
C VAL A 196 6.65 5.49 -1.65
N LEU A 197 5.79 4.65 -1.11
CA LEU A 197 6.03 3.92 0.14
C LEU A 197 6.08 2.44 -0.20
N LEU A 198 7.10 1.74 0.28
CA LEU A 198 7.23 0.31 0.05
C LEU A 198 6.90 -0.46 1.31
N GLU A 199 6.16 -1.53 1.12
CA GLU A 199 5.84 -2.55 2.12
C GLU A 199 6.40 -3.89 1.67
N VAL A 200 6.87 -4.70 2.62
CA VAL A 200 7.15 -6.12 2.39
C VAL A 200 6.31 -6.99 3.30
N ILE A 201 5.75 -8.05 2.74
CA ILE A 201 5.10 -9.14 3.48
C ILE A 201 5.81 -10.46 3.19
N PRO A 202 5.73 -11.43 4.13
CA PRO A 202 6.09 -12.80 3.85
C PRO A 202 5.26 -13.37 2.70
N GLY A 203 5.87 -14.20 1.87
CA GLY A 203 5.21 -14.84 0.76
C GLY A 203 4.72 -16.25 1.01
N THR A 204 3.76 -16.67 0.19
CA THR A 204 3.08 -17.98 0.32
C THR A 204 4.01 -19.21 0.38
N VAL A 205 5.21 -19.17 -0.24
CA VAL A 205 6.16 -20.29 -0.20
C VAL A 205 6.97 -20.31 1.09
N GLU A 206 7.44 -19.17 1.58
CA GLU A 206 8.11 -19.11 2.90
C GLU A 206 7.14 -19.50 4.03
N GLU A 207 5.87 -19.09 3.94
CA GLU A 207 4.85 -19.45 4.93
C GLU A 207 4.63 -20.96 5.02
N SER A 208 4.79 -21.66 3.90
CA SER A 208 4.63 -23.10 3.78
C SER A 208 5.92 -23.89 4.08
N ASN A 209 7.04 -23.21 4.33
CA ASN A 209 8.33 -23.85 4.56
C ASN A 209 8.56 -24.18 6.05
N PRO A 210 8.53 -25.47 6.46
CA PRO A 210 8.67 -25.85 7.87
C PRO A 210 10.09 -25.67 8.42
N THR A 211 11.06 -25.38 7.55
CA THR A 211 12.47 -25.19 7.94
C THR A 211 12.89 -23.72 7.94
N ASP A 212 12.04 -22.84 7.41
CA ASP A 212 12.26 -21.41 7.52
C ASP A 212 11.75 -20.92 8.88
N SER A 213 12.65 -20.27 9.61
CA SER A 213 12.39 -19.76 10.96
C SER A 213 12.58 -18.25 11.05
N LEU A 214 12.97 -17.59 9.94
CA LEU A 214 13.19 -16.16 9.86
C LEU A 214 12.50 -15.64 8.60
N TRP A 215 11.19 -15.44 8.70
CA TRP A 215 10.41 -14.90 7.61
C TRP A 215 10.80 -13.46 7.28
N THR A 216 10.45 -13.04 6.06
CA THR A 216 10.70 -11.72 5.47
C THR A 216 10.46 -10.57 6.44
N ASP A 217 9.34 -10.62 7.17
CA ASP A 217 8.93 -9.59 8.11
C ASP A 217 9.96 -9.40 9.24
N SER A 218 10.39 -10.50 9.84
CA SER A 218 11.33 -10.57 10.96
C SER A 218 12.75 -10.24 10.51
N GLU A 219 13.16 -10.73 9.33
CA GLU A 219 14.47 -10.42 8.76
C GLU A 219 14.62 -8.93 8.44
N TYR A 220 13.63 -8.36 7.75
CA TYR A 220 13.68 -6.94 7.39
C TYR A 220 13.55 -6.02 8.61
N ALA A 221 12.69 -6.35 9.58
CA ALA A 221 12.60 -5.60 10.84
C ALA A 221 13.91 -5.64 11.64
N GLY A 222 14.59 -6.79 11.68
CA GLY A 222 15.91 -6.93 12.30
C GLY A 222 16.96 -6.08 11.58
N TYR A 223 16.99 -6.14 10.25
CA TYR A 223 17.86 -5.29 9.42
C TYR A 223 17.64 -3.80 9.69
N LEU A 224 16.38 -3.35 9.73
CA LEU A 224 16.04 -1.95 9.99
C LEU A 224 16.46 -1.50 11.39
N ARG A 225 16.17 -2.30 12.43
CA ARG A 225 16.62 -2.05 13.81
C ARG A 225 18.15 -1.91 13.88
N ASP A 226 18.86 -2.80 13.21
CA ASP A 226 20.32 -2.85 13.25
C ASP A 226 20.93 -1.67 12.49
N LEU A 227 20.34 -1.26 11.36
CA LEU A 227 20.70 -0.01 10.68
C LEU A 227 20.49 1.19 11.59
N HIS A 228 19.37 1.26 12.30
CA HIS A 228 19.09 2.38 13.21
C HIS A 228 20.10 2.46 14.35
N SER A 229 20.41 1.33 14.98
CA SER A 229 21.43 1.24 16.02
C SER A 229 22.83 1.67 15.55
N GLN A 230 23.08 1.57 14.24
CA GLN A 230 24.33 2.00 13.59
C GLN A 230 24.27 3.45 13.06
N GLY A 231 23.16 4.17 13.21
CA GLY A 231 22.98 5.51 12.63
C GLY A 231 22.87 5.51 11.11
N LYS A 232 22.42 4.40 10.51
CA LYS A 232 22.35 4.16 9.07
C LYS A 232 20.92 3.96 8.56
N THR A 233 19.88 4.37 9.31
CA THR A 233 18.48 4.13 8.91
C THR A 233 18.12 4.63 7.52
N ALA A 234 18.79 5.67 7.01
CA ALA A 234 18.58 6.20 5.66
C ALA A 234 18.84 5.19 4.52
N GLN A 235 19.47 4.05 4.82
CA GLN A 235 19.68 2.94 3.89
C GLN A 235 18.43 2.09 3.69
N ALA A 236 17.54 2.02 4.69
CA ALA A 236 16.28 1.28 4.57
C ALA A 236 15.26 2.06 3.74
N ASN A 237 14.56 1.38 2.83
CA ASN A 237 13.53 1.97 1.98
C ASN A 237 12.13 1.39 2.23
N VAL A 238 12.02 0.28 2.97
CA VAL A 238 10.77 -0.49 3.11
C VAL A 238 10.27 -0.48 4.55
N PHE A 239 8.96 -0.51 4.72
CA PHE A 239 8.29 -0.79 5.98
C PHE A 239 7.91 -2.28 6.02
N PRO A 240 8.45 -3.08 6.95
CA PRO A 240 8.01 -4.47 7.08
C PRO A 240 6.60 -4.51 7.68
N SER A 241 5.74 -5.37 7.13
CA SER A 241 4.38 -5.55 7.60
C SER A 241 4.22 -6.84 8.40
N VAL A 242 3.42 -6.78 9.47
CA VAL A 242 2.92 -8.01 10.10
C VAL A 242 1.81 -8.57 9.23
N HIS A 243 2.08 -9.65 8.52
CA HIS A 243 1.11 -10.31 7.66
C HIS A 243 0.22 -11.30 8.45
N ASN A 244 -0.96 -11.62 7.94
CA ASN A 244 -2.02 -12.41 8.57
C ASN A 244 -2.74 -11.69 9.72
N ALA A 245 -4.00 -11.34 9.48
CA ALA A 245 -4.89 -10.66 10.40
C ALA A 245 -5.02 -11.42 11.74
N GLN A 246 -4.88 -10.69 12.85
CA GLN A 246 -4.91 -11.25 14.20
C GLN A 246 -5.52 -10.23 15.18
N ALA A 247 -6.26 -10.72 16.18
CA ALA A 247 -6.78 -9.89 17.27
C ALA A 247 -5.68 -9.42 18.23
N GLY A 248 -5.89 -8.26 18.86
CA GLY A 248 -4.92 -7.64 19.78
C GLY A 248 -3.80 -6.94 19.02
N ASP A 249 -2.61 -6.86 19.63
CA ASP A 249 -1.39 -6.41 18.94
C ASP A 249 -0.73 -7.61 18.24
N PRO A 250 -0.77 -7.73 16.90
CA PRO A 250 -0.24 -8.88 16.18
C PRO A 250 1.27 -9.09 16.41
N ARG A 251 1.99 -8.04 16.79
CA ARG A 251 3.45 -8.06 17.01
C ARG A 251 3.85 -8.87 18.23
N THR A 252 2.90 -9.24 19.11
CA THR A 252 3.20 -10.14 20.23
C THR A 252 3.61 -11.55 19.77
N ARG A 253 3.39 -11.89 18.50
CA ARG A 253 3.89 -13.14 17.89
C ARG A 253 5.42 -13.21 17.86
N TYR A 254 6.11 -12.07 17.76
CA TYR A 254 7.57 -12.04 17.74
C TYR A 254 8.12 -12.22 19.15
N SER A 255 8.87 -13.30 19.36
CA SER A 255 9.53 -13.60 20.63
C SER A 255 10.65 -12.60 20.95
N ASP A 256 11.39 -12.15 19.93
CA ASP A 256 12.29 -11.01 20.04
C ASP A 256 11.47 -9.70 20.12
N THR A 257 11.25 -9.25 21.35
CA THR A 257 10.50 -8.02 21.63
C THR A 257 11.11 -6.77 21.02
N SER A 258 12.41 -6.78 20.67
CA SER A 258 13.09 -5.61 20.09
C SER A 258 12.71 -5.35 18.63
N LEU A 259 12.10 -6.33 17.94
CA LEU A 259 11.60 -6.18 16.57
C LEU A 259 10.26 -5.44 16.53
N ARG A 260 9.40 -5.63 17.54
CA ARG A 260 8.02 -5.14 17.55
C ARG A 260 7.88 -3.65 17.20
N PRO A 261 8.70 -2.73 17.76
CA PRO A 261 8.55 -1.30 17.48
C PRO A 261 8.91 -0.87 16.04
N TRP A 262 9.37 -1.79 15.19
CA TRP A 262 9.71 -1.55 13.79
C TRP A 262 8.58 -1.93 12.84
N PHE A 263 7.49 -2.51 13.35
CA PHE A 263 6.28 -2.80 12.59
C PHE A 263 5.21 -1.73 12.88
N VAL A 264 4.93 -0.93 11.85
CA VAL A 264 3.85 0.09 11.83
C VAL A 264 2.91 -0.10 10.63
N ALA A 265 3.10 -1.18 9.89
CA ALA A 265 2.26 -1.63 8.79
C ALA A 265 1.77 -3.07 9.08
N PHE A 266 0.54 -3.35 8.70
CA PHE A 266 -0.17 -4.59 8.98
C PHE A 266 -0.98 -4.98 7.77
N ASP A 267 -0.88 -6.23 7.34
CA ASP A 267 -1.54 -6.74 6.14
C ASP A 267 -2.30 -8.03 6.46
N GLY A 268 -3.52 -8.12 5.96
CA GLY A 268 -4.29 -9.37 6.06
C GLY A 268 -5.67 -9.27 5.43
N ASP A 269 -6.33 -10.43 5.38
CA ASP A 269 -7.64 -10.60 4.76
C ASP A 269 -8.71 -9.66 5.37
N ALA A 270 -9.33 -8.86 4.50
CA ALA A 270 -10.40 -7.95 4.83
C ALA A 270 -11.59 -8.65 5.51
N ALA A 271 -11.95 -9.86 5.06
CA ALA A 271 -13.07 -10.61 5.64
C ALA A 271 -12.76 -11.04 7.07
N THR A 272 -11.51 -11.41 7.35
CA THR A 272 -11.05 -11.70 8.71
C THR A 272 -11.06 -10.47 9.61
N TYR A 273 -10.61 -9.30 9.13
CA TYR A 273 -10.68 -8.07 9.92
C TYR A 273 -12.12 -7.63 10.24
N VAL A 274 -13.01 -7.64 9.24
CA VAL A 274 -14.38 -7.15 9.40
C VAL A 274 -15.30 -8.20 10.04
N GLY A 275 -15.04 -9.48 9.85
CA GLY A 275 -15.85 -10.59 10.34
C GLY A 275 -15.35 -11.25 11.62
N GLY A 276 -14.08 -11.05 12.00
CA GLY A 276 -13.36 -11.86 13.00
C GLY A 276 -13.32 -11.30 14.43
N GLY A 277 -14.06 -10.23 14.74
CA GLY A 277 -14.04 -9.62 16.08
C GLY A 277 -12.72 -8.92 16.42
N ILE A 278 -11.90 -8.61 15.40
CA ILE A 278 -10.68 -7.83 15.54
C ILE A 278 -11.08 -6.35 15.71
N ASP A 279 -10.60 -5.72 16.78
CA ASP A 279 -10.78 -4.28 16.97
C ASP A 279 -9.81 -3.52 16.05
N THR A 280 -10.28 -3.16 14.85
CA THR A 280 -9.45 -2.45 13.88
C THR A 280 -9.24 -0.97 14.23
N SER A 281 -9.98 -0.42 15.20
CA SER A 281 -9.76 0.95 15.69
C SER A 281 -8.41 1.09 16.42
N TRP A 282 -7.84 -0.02 16.89
CA TRP A 282 -6.50 -0.05 17.46
C TRP A 282 -5.45 0.44 16.45
N TYR A 283 -5.51 0.00 15.19
CA TYR A 283 -4.57 0.43 14.16
C TYR A 283 -4.70 1.94 13.87
N ASP A 284 -5.92 2.45 13.83
CA ASP A 284 -6.19 3.88 13.57
C ASP A 284 -5.72 4.78 14.71
N THR A 285 -6.05 4.38 15.95
CA THR A 285 -5.66 5.11 17.17
C THR A 285 -4.15 5.27 17.31
N HIS A 286 -3.38 4.30 16.82
CA HIS A 286 -1.91 4.33 16.83
C HIS A 286 -1.32 4.83 15.50
N HIS A 287 -2.17 5.23 14.55
CA HIS A 287 -1.79 5.70 13.22
C HIS A 287 -0.95 4.70 12.43
N TYR A 288 -1.19 3.40 12.63
CA TYR A 288 -0.57 2.34 11.83
C TYR A 288 -1.26 2.18 10.48
N LEU A 289 -0.50 1.76 9.48
CA LEU A 289 -1.04 1.43 8.16
C LEU A 289 -1.70 0.04 8.22
N LEU A 290 -2.92 -0.08 7.71
CA LEU A 290 -3.69 -1.33 7.68
C LEU A 290 -4.10 -1.68 6.25
N PHE A 291 -3.46 -2.67 5.66
CA PHE A 291 -3.75 -3.20 4.35
C PHE A 291 -4.76 -4.34 4.50
N MET A 292 -5.97 -4.10 4.01
CA MET A 292 -7.02 -5.12 3.96
C MET A 292 -7.05 -5.71 2.56
N THR A 293 -6.53 -6.94 2.43
CA THR A 293 -6.48 -7.70 1.18
C THR A 293 -7.80 -8.39 0.89
N ASP A 294 -8.01 -8.77 -0.37
CA ASP A 294 -9.22 -9.48 -0.81
C ASP A 294 -10.53 -8.78 -0.42
N SER A 295 -10.62 -7.47 -0.67
CA SER A 295 -11.78 -6.66 -0.31
C SER A 295 -13.09 -7.25 -0.80
N GLN A 296 -13.11 -7.95 -1.93
CA GLN A 296 -14.27 -8.65 -2.50
C GLN A 296 -14.84 -9.74 -1.59
N ASN A 297 -14.02 -10.38 -0.76
CA ASN A 297 -14.41 -11.54 0.07
C ASN A 297 -15.19 -11.15 1.32
N VAL A 298 -15.21 -9.87 1.71
CA VAL A 298 -16.05 -9.40 2.82
C VAL A 298 -17.52 -9.69 2.51
N SER A 299 -18.24 -10.26 3.47
CA SER A 299 -19.64 -10.64 3.29
C SER A 299 -20.56 -9.41 3.18
N PRO A 300 -21.53 -9.40 2.25
CA PRO A 300 -21.73 -10.39 1.18
C PRO A 300 -20.64 -10.27 0.09
N ALA A 301 -20.09 -11.40 -0.34
CA ALA A 301 -19.00 -11.39 -1.31
C ALA A 301 -19.43 -10.71 -2.63
N LEU A 302 -18.49 -9.99 -3.25
CA LEU A 302 -18.63 -9.40 -4.57
C LEU A 302 -17.90 -10.26 -5.61
N ASP A 303 -18.15 -10.01 -6.89
CA ASP A 303 -17.30 -10.59 -7.94
C ASP A 303 -15.86 -10.09 -7.78
N ASP A 304 -14.91 -10.98 -8.01
CA ASP A 304 -13.49 -10.70 -7.73
C ASP A 304 -12.90 -9.65 -8.68
N VAL A 305 -13.45 -9.52 -9.90
CA VAL A 305 -12.86 -8.67 -10.95
C VAL A 305 -13.82 -7.61 -11.46
N ASN A 306 -15.09 -7.96 -11.64
CA ASN A 306 -16.09 -7.13 -12.32
C ASN A 306 -17.39 -6.99 -11.51
N PRO A 307 -17.34 -6.58 -10.23
CA PRO A 307 -18.56 -6.27 -9.49
C PRO A 307 -19.24 -5.02 -10.07
N ALA A 308 -20.49 -4.77 -9.67
CA ALA A 308 -21.13 -3.51 -10.00
C ALA A 308 -20.34 -2.34 -9.37
N PRO A 309 -20.06 -1.25 -10.11
CA PRO A 309 -19.29 -0.12 -9.61
C PRO A 309 -19.75 0.41 -8.25
N ALA A 310 -21.07 0.55 -8.05
CA ALA A 310 -21.63 1.06 -6.81
C ALA A 310 -21.36 0.14 -5.61
N ASP A 311 -21.38 -1.19 -5.82
CA ASP A 311 -21.13 -2.17 -4.77
C ASP A 311 -19.64 -2.17 -4.38
N ALA A 312 -18.74 -2.07 -5.36
CA ALA A 312 -17.30 -1.92 -5.12
C ALA A 312 -16.96 -0.62 -4.36
N GLN A 313 -17.56 0.52 -4.74
CA GLN A 313 -17.41 1.77 -4.01
C GLN A 313 -17.94 1.67 -2.57
N ALA A 314 -19.08 1.02 -2.38
CA ALA A 314 -19.65 0.77 -1.07
C ALA A 314 -18.75 -0.14 -0.21
N ARG A 315 -18.09 -1.14 -0.81
CA ARG A 315 -17.11 -1.99 -0.14
C ARG A 315 -15.88 -1.20 0.31
N VAL A 316 -15.28 -0.36 -0.54
CA VAL A 316 -14.16 0.51 -0.12
C VAL A 316 -14.59 1.42 1.04
N ALA A 317 -15.79 2.01 0.97
CA ALA A 317 -16.32 2.83 2.07
C ALA A 317 -16.61 2.04 3.35
N GLN A 318 -17.01 0.76 3.25
CA GLN A 318 -17.15 -0.14 4.39
C GLN A 318 -15.79 -0.40 5.06
N LEU A 319 -14.75 -0.64 4.26
CA LEU A 319 -13.40 -0.89 4.76
C LEU A 319 -12.76 0.38 5.34
N ALA A 320 -13.07 1.55 4.80
CA ALA A 320 -12.66 2.84 5.38
C ALA A 320 -13.20 3.02 6.81
N LYS A 321 -14.50 2.73 7.01
CA LYS A 321 -15.12 2.72 8.35
C LYS A 321 -14.60 1.63 9.26
N ALA A 322 -14.06 0.55 8.68
CA ALA A 322 -13.35 -0.50 9.40
C ALA A 322 -11.85 -0.19 9.56
N HIS A 323 -11.45 1.06 9.39
CA HIS A 323 -10.09 1.56 9.62
C HIS A 323 -9.02 0.99 8.68
N ALA A 324 -9.38 0.58 7.46
CA ALA A 324 -8.38 0.25 6.44
C ALA A 324 -7.61 1.49 5.98
N THR A 325 -6.30 1.37 5.77
CA THR A 325 -5.51 2.33 4.99
C THR A 325 -5.61 2.01 3.50
N VAL A 326 -5.55 0.72 3.14
CA VAL A 326 -5.76 0.26 1.77
C VAL A 326 -6.79 -0.85 1.74
N ALA A 327 -7.74 -0.74 0.81
CA ALA A 327 -8.67 -1.78 0.43
C ALA A 327 -8.20 -2.40 -0.90
N SER A 328 -7.39 -3.46 -0.82
CA SER A 328 -6.82 -4.15 -2.00
C SER A 328 -7.83 -5.13 -2.60
N ASN A 329 -7.86 -5.21 -3.94
CA ASN A 329 -8.83 -5.98 -4.72
C ASN A 329 -8.30 -6.24 -6.16
N ASP A 330 -9.08 -6.98 -6.94
CA ASP A 330 -8.81 -7.28 -8.36
C ASP A 330 -9.71 -6.52 -9.34
N TRP A 331 -10.33 -5.40 -8.92
CA TRP A 331 -11.30 -4.65 -9.74
C TRP A 331 -10.65 -3.73 -10.79
N ARG A 332 -9.84 -4.35 -11.65
CA ARG A 332 -8.96 -3.75 -12.66
C ARG A 332 -9.68 -2.87 -13.68
N GLY A 333 -10.96 -3.16 -13.94
CA GLY A 333 -11.82 -2.43 -14.88
C GLY A 333 -12.59 -1.24 -14.28
N LEU A 334 -12.34 -0.89 -13.02
CA LEU A 334 -13.11 0.12 -12.28
C LEU A 334 -12.22 1.31 -11.85
N PRO A 335 -11.72 2.16 -12.76
CA PRO A 335 -10.83 3.28 -12.39
C PRO A 335 -11.47 4.24 -11.37
N GLN A 336 -12.78 4.45 -11.42
CA GLN A 336 -13.52 5.24 -10.42
C GLN A 336 -13.54 4.64 -9.01
N VAL A 337 -13.19 3.36 -8.85
CA VAL A 337 -12.98 2.69 -7.56
C VAL A 337 -11.51 2.74 -7.20
N GLN A 338 -10.62 2.46 -8.16
CA GLN A 338 -9.18 2.45 -7.94
C GLN A 338 -8.65 3.83 -7.51
N SER A 339 -9.21 4.91 -8.06
CA SER A 339 -8.86 6.29 -7.69
C SER A 339 -9.54 6.81 -6.43
N MET A 340 -10.25 5.97 -5.67
CA MET A 340 -10.96 6.42 -4.47
C MET A 340 -9.98 6.76 -3.34
N VAL A 341 -10.26 7.89 -2.69
CA VAL A 341 -9.67 8.30 -1.42
C VAL A 341 -10.80 8.71 -0.50
N LEU A 342 -10.84 8.17 0.71
CA LEU A 342 -11.84 8.45 1.73
C LEU A 342 -11.14 8.78 3.06
N PRO A 343 -11.75 9.57 3.95
CA PRO A 343 -11.33 9.58 5.35
C PRO A 343 -11.39 8.17 5.96
N ARG A 344 -10.39 7.83 6.77
CA ARG A 344 -10.35 6.60 7.56
C ARG A 344 -11.10 6.79 8.87
N GLY A 345 -11.89 5.78 9.28
CA GLY A 345 -12.69 5.78 10.53
C GLY A 345 -14.05 6.44 10.37
#